data_AF-A0A0B7IEZ4-F1
#
_entry.id   AF-A0A0B7IEZ4-F1
#
_cell.length_a   1.000
_cell.length_b   1.000
_cell.length_c   1.000
_cell.angle_alpha   90.00
_cell.angle_beta   90.00
_cell.angle_gamma   90.00
#
_symmetry.space_group_name_H-M   'P 1'
#
loop_
_entity.id
_entity.type
_entity.pdbx_description
1 polymer ?
#
loop_
_entity_poly.entity_id
_entity_poly.type
_entity_poly.pdbx_seq_one_letter_code
_entity_poly.pdbx_strand_id
1 'polypeptide(L)'
;MASKNKYYVVWEGYEIGIFDSWNACKRVVHGYPTAKYKGFPTLQEAQKALKGRYDDYKGKKISPITLSPTELQRIGKPITPSISVDAACSGNPGIMEYRGVNTKDGNEIFRIGPFAQGTNNIGEFLALVHALALLKKKQLNIPIYSDSQIAINWIRLKKCKTKNKPTAANENL
;
A
#
# COMPACT_ATOMS: atom_id res chain seq x y z
N MET A 1 0.30 25.88 -20.67
CA MET A 1 0.79 25.58 -19.30
C MET A 1 0.13 24.29 -18.85
N ALA A 2 0.90 23.23 -18.58
CA ALA A 2 0.34 21.93 -18.17
C ALA A 2 -0.39 22.05 -16.83
N SER A 3 -1.59 21.44 -16.71
CA SER A 3 -2.33 21.46 -15.45
C SER A 3 -1.50 20.76 -14.36
N LYS A 4 -1.24 21.46 -13.24
CA LYS A 4 -0.50 20.91 -12.09
C LYS A 4 -1.18 19.69 -11.46
N ASN A 5 -2.47 19.49 -11.73
CA ASN A 5 -3.26 18.39 -11.20
C ASN A 5 -3.57 17.40 -12.33
N LYS A 6 -3.35 16.11 -12.06
CA LYS A 6 -3.62 15.01 -12.99
C LYS A 6 -4.96 14.33 -12.72
N TYR A 7 -5.43 14.36 -11.46
CA TYR A 7 -6.66 13.69 -11.05
C TYR A 7 -7.59 14.68 -10.37
N TYR A 8 -8.89 14.57 -10.57
CA TYR A 8 -9.90 15.45 -10.02
C TYR A 8 -10.93 14.61 -9.28
N VAL A 9 -11.07 14.85 -7.99
CA VAL A 9 -12.11 14.21 -7.16
C VAL A 9 -13.32 15.12 -7.15
N VAL A 10 -14.49 14.56 -7.41
CA VAL A 10 -15.80 15.22 -7.30
C VAL A 10 -16.57 14.54 -6.19
N TRP A 11 -16.93 15.29 -5.15
CA TRP A 11 -17.78 14.84 -4.03
C TRP A 11 -19.24 15.27 -4.23
N GLU A 12 -19.48 16.36 -4.94
CA GLU A 12 -20.82 16.82 -5.33
C GLU A 12 -20.76 17.37 -6.76
N GLY A 13 -21.67 16.88 -7.60
CA GLY A 13 -21.80 17.19 -9.02
C GLY A 13 -22.85 16.28 -9.66
N TYR A 14 -23.02 16.37 -10.98
CA TYR A 14 -23.86 15.44 -11.75
C TYR A 14 -23.35 13.99 -11.68
N GLU A 15 -22.04 13.82 -11.45
CA GLU A 15 -21.39 12.53 -11.24
C GLU A 15 -20.29 12.67 -10.18
N ILE A 16 -20.27 11.75 -9.22
CA ILE A 16 -19.30 11.68 -8.13
C ILE A 16 -18.23 10.65 -8.49
N GLY A 17 -16.96 10.99 -8.30
CA GLY A 17 -15.88 10.08 -8.65
C GLY A 17 -14.54 10.75 -8.85
N ILE A 18 -13.62 10.02 -9.48
CA ILE A 18 -12.27 10.49 -9.83
C ILE A 18 -12.17 10.57 -11.35
N PHE A 19 -11.75 11.73 -11.85
CA PHE A 19 -11.57 12.01 -13.27
C PHE A 19 -10.10 12.30 -13.54
N ASP A 20 -9.57 11.78 -14.65
CA ASP A 20 -8.16 11.88 -15.06
C ASP A 20 -7.83 13.14 -15.88
N SER A 21 -8.83 14.00 -16.10
CA SER A 21 -8.67 15.23 -16.86
C SER A 21 -9.64 16.31 -16.38
N TRP A 22 -9.22 17.57 -16.54
CA TRP A 22 -10.09 18.71 -16.25
C TRP A 22 -11.35 18.69 -17.12
N ASN A 23 -11.23 18.27 -18.38
CA ASN A 23 -12.38 18.21 -19.29
C ASN A 23 -13.44 17.21 -18.80
N ALA A 24 -13.01 16.02 -18.35
CA ALA A 24 -13.92 15.04 -17.77
C ALA A 24 -14.57 15.55 -16.48
N CYS A 25 -13.78 16.13 -15.57
CA CYS A 25 -14.30 16.76 -14.34
C CYS A 25 -15.28 17.89 -14.65
N LYS A 26 -14.96 18.75 -15.63
CA LYS A 26 -15.76 19.92 -15.99
C LYS A 26 -17.16 19.51 -16.44
N ARG A 27 -17.30 18.43 -17.22
CA ARG A 27 -18.62 17.93 -17.67
C ARG A 27 -19.57 17.62 -16.53
N VAL A 28 -19.04 17.19 -15.38
CA VAL A 28 -19.86 16.72 -14.26
C VAL A 28 -20.05 17.76 -13.15
N VAL A 29 -19.31 18.88 -13.19
CA VAL A 29 -19.42 19.96 -12.19
C VAL A 29 -19.95 21.27 -12.77
N HIS A 30 -19.81 21.50 -14.07
CA HIS A 30 -20.17 22.76 -14.71
C HIS A 30 -21.69 22.97 -14.72
N GLY A 31 -22.16 24.07 -14.15
CA GLY A 31 -23.59 24.37 -14.03
C GLY A 31 -24.26 23.76 -12.79
N TYR A 32 -23.55 22.96 -12.00
CA TYR A 32 -24.08 22.38 -10.76
C TYR A 32 -23.94 23.40 -9.60
N PRO A 33 -25.04 23.82 -8.93
CA PRO A 33 -25.03 24.96 -8.00
C PRO A 33 -24.06 24.86 -6.82
N THR A 34 -23.83 23.65 -6.29
CA THR A 34 -23.00 23.43 -5.09
C THR A 34 -21.81 22.50 -5.35
N ALA A 35 -21.26 22.51 -6.57
CA ALA A 35 -20.25 21.53 -6.96
C ALA A 35 -19.03 21.53 -6.01
N LYS A 36 -18.66 20.35 -5.51
CA LYS A 36 -17.49 20.15 -4.64
C LYS A 36 -16.49 19.29 -5.36
N TYR A 37 -15.40 19.90 -5.81
CA TYR A 37 -14.33 19.18 -6.51
C TYR A 37 -12.95 19.73 -6.15
N LYS A 38 -11.91 18.91 -6.35
CA LYS A 38 -10.52 19.31 -6.14
C LYS A 38 -9.57 18.47 -6.99
N GLY A 39 -8.52 19.10 -7.47
CA GLY A 39 -7.43 18.41 -8.18
C GLY A 39 -6.32 17.90 -7.26
N PHE A 40 -5.72 16.78 -7.64
CA PHE A 40 -4.66 16.03 -6.96
C PHE A 40 -3.54 15.67 -7.95
N PRO A 41 -2.28 15.61 -7.50
CA PRO A 41 -1.16 15.26 -8.36
C PRO A 41 -1.05 13.74 -8.61
N THR A 42 -1.57 12.89 -7.71
CA THR A 42 -1.48 11.42 -7.82
C THR A 42 -2.84 10.73 -7.69
N LEU A 43 -2.99 9.55 -8.31
CA LEU A 43 -4.21 8.74 -8.23
C LEU A 43 -4.46 8.24 -6.80
N GLN A 44 -3.39 7.84 -6.10
CA GLN A 44 -3.48 7.34 -4.73
C GLN A 44 -4.02 8.41 -3.77
N GLU A 45 -3.58 9.65 -3.89
CA GLU A 45 -4.13 10.76 -3.10
C GLU A 45 -5.59 11.05 -3.47
N ALA A 46 -5.95 11.00 -4.76
CA ALA A 46 -7.34 11.16 -5.20
C ALA A 46 -8.26 10.06 -4.62
N GLN A 47 -7.82 8.80 -4.65
CA GLN A 47 -8.53 7.66 -4.05
C GLN A 47 -8.68 7.82 -2.53
N LYS A 48 -7.63 8.27 -1.84
CA LYS A 48 -7.69 8.56 -0.41
C LYS A 48 -8.67 9.70 -0.12
N ALA A 49 -8.68 10.73 -0.96
CA ALA A 49 -9.54 11.90 -0.77
C ALA A 49 -11.02 11.62 -1.06
N LEU A 50 -11.34 10.79 -2.06
CA LEU A 50 -12.71 10.35 -2.33
C LEU A 50 -13.32 9.60 -1.13
N LYS A 51 -12.51 8.88 -0.34
CA LYS A 51 -12.95 8.22 0.90
C LYS A 51 -13.16 9.18 2.07
N GLY A 52 -12.72 10.43 1.97
CA GLY A 52 -12.86 11.48 3.00
C GLY A 52 -13.89 12.54 2.63
N ARG A 53 -13.92 13.67 3.36
CA ARG A 53 -14.87 14.77 3.13
C ARG A 53 -14.19 15.91 2.37
N TYR A 54 -14.95 16.60 1.50
CA TYR A 54 -14.45 17.78 0.77
C TYR A 54 -13.84 18.85 1.71
N ASP A 55 -14.45 19.06 2.88
CA ASP A 55 -14.00 20.06 3.86
C ASP A 55 -12.59 19.82 4.36
N ASP A 56 -12.13 18.56 4.37
CA ASP A 56 -10.75 18.20 4.76
C ASP A 56 -9.72 18.73 3.77
N TYR A 57 -10.13 19.06 2.54
CA TYR A 57 -9.26 19.43 1.43
C TYR A 57 -9.54 20.85 0.89
N LYS A 58 -10.67 21.47 1.23
CA LYS A 58 -11.00 22.84 0.82
C LYS A 58 -9.92 23.82 1.31
N GLY A 59 -9.42 24.68 0.42
CA GLY A 59 -8.38 25.68 0.76
C GLY A 59 -6.96 25.14 0.99
N LYS A 60 -6.75 23.83 1.10
CA LYS A 60 -5.40 23.25 1.29
C LYS A 60 -4.66 23.12 -0.05
N LYS A 61 -3.37 23.50 -0.08
CA LYS A 61 -2.48 23.17 -1.21
C LYS A 61 -2.04 21.71 -1.05
N ILE A 62 -2.37 20.88 -2.03
CA ILE A 62 -1.89 19.49 -2.09
C ILE A 62 -0.65 19.52 -2.96
N SER A 63 0.49 19.75 -2.32
CA SER A 63 1.79 19.59 -2.94
C SER A 63 2.21 18.12 -2.81
N PRO A 64 2.81 17.52 -3.85
CA PRO A 64 3.43 16.22 -3.70
C PRO A 64 4.43 16.28 -2.53
N ILE A 65 4.33 15.33 -1.60
CA ILE A 65 5.29 15.19 -0.49
C ILE A 65 6.65 14.94 -1.14
N THR A 66 7.46 15.98 -1.22
CA THR A 66 8.83 15.89 -1.71
C THR A 66 9.72 15.96 -0.49
N LEU A 67 10.40 14.86 -0.19
CA LEU A 67 11.34 14.80 0.92
C LEU A 67 12.48 15.79 0.67
N SER A 68 12.85 16.54 1.71
CA SER A 68 14.01 17.42 1.68
C SER A 68 15.32 16.62 1.50
N PRO A 69 16.40 17.24 0.99
CA PRO A 69 17.69 16.56 0.88
C PRO A 69 18.19 15.95 2.20
N THR A 70 17.93 16.62 3.33
CA THR A 70 18.28 16.15 4.67
C THR A 70 17.46 14.92 5.08
N GLU A 71 16.16 14.89 4.76
CA GLU A 71 15.32 13.71 4.99
C GLU A 71 15.73 12.51 4.14
N LEU A 72 16.07 12.75 2.86
CA LEU A 72 16.59 11.71 1.96
C LEU A 72 17.92 11.16 2.46
N GLN A 73 18.82 12.02 2.93
CA GLN A 73 20.09 11.60 3.51
C GLN A 73 19.89 10.74 4.77
N ARG A 74 18.91 11.07 5.61
CA ARG A 74 18.58 10.29 6.81
C ARG A 74 18.00 8.91 6.49
N ILE A 75 17.22 8.78 5.42
CA ILE A 75 16.67 7.48 4.97
C ILE A 75 17.78 6.62 4.36
N GLY A 76 18.68 7.24 3.58
CA GLY A 76 19.78 6.55 2.92
C GLY A 76 19.32 5.61 1.80
N LYS A 77 20.18 4.66 1.44
CA LYS A 77 19.88 3.59 0.48
C LYS A 77 19.67 2.26 1.21
N PRO A 78 18.83 1.35 0.69
CA PRO A 78 18.72 0.01 1.26
C PRO A 78 20.07 -0.70 1.34
N ILE A 79 20.31 -1.42 2.44
CA ILE A 79 21.49 -2.26 2.59
C ILE A 79 21.34 -3.45 1.64
N THR A 80 22.39 -3.76 0.87
CA THR A 80 22.41 -4.91 -0.06
C THR A 80 23.66 -5.77 0.16
N PRO A 81 23.59 -7.10 -0.05
CA PRO A 81 22.40 -7.88 -0.43
C PRO A 81 21.32 -7.92 0.66
N SER A 82 20.05 -7.96 0.26
CA SER A 82 18.89 -8.07 1.17
C SER A 82 17.67 -8.64 0.43
N ILE A 83 16.65 -9.03 1.19
CA ILE A 83 15.37 -9.51 0.69
C ILE A 83 14.28 -8.51 1.08
N SER A 84 13.42 -8.10 0.15
CA SER A 84 12.18 -7.39 0.46
C SER A 84 11.02 -8.37 0.38
N VAL A 85 10.14 -8.35 1.39
CA VAL A 85 8.95 -9.20 1.44
C VAL A 85 7.68 -8.37 1.54
N ASP A 86 6.59 -8.89 0.97
CA ASP A 86 5.29 -8.23 0.92
C ASP A 86 4.19 -9.30 0.78
N ALA A 87 2.97 -8.96 1.20
CA ALA A 87 1.80 -9.79 1.04
C ALA A 87 0.62 -9.03 0.42
N ALA A 88 -0.19 -9.75 -0.33
CA ALA A 88 -1.40 -9.22 -0.94
C ALA A 88 -2.60 -10.06 -0.54
N CYS A 89 -3.73 -9.41 -0.30
CA CYS A 89 -4.97 -10.07 0.09
C CYS A 89 -6.17 -9.45 -0.65
N SER A 90 -6.85 -10.25 -1.49
CA SER A 90 -8.08 -9.86 -2.18
C SER A 90 -9.29 -10.14 -1.29
N GLY A 91 -9.80 -9.08 -0.64
CA GLY A 91 -10.69 -9.20 0.53
C GLY A 91 -9.89 -9.44 1.81
N ASN A 92 -10.31 -8.90 2.95
CA ASN A 92 -9.56 -9.02 4.21
C ASN A 92 -10.50 -9.29 5.41
N PRO A 93 -10.83 -10.57 5.72
CA PRO A 93 -10.22 -11.79 5.17
C PRO A 93 -10.57 -12.11 3.71
N GLY A 94 -9.69 -12.84 3.00
CA GLY A 94 -9.87 -13.18 1.60
C GLY A 94 -8.77 -14.06 1.02
N ILE A 95 -8.59 -14.02 -0.31
CA ILE A 95 -7.54 -14.79 -1.00
C ILE A 95 -6.20 -14.07 -0.78
N MET A 96 -5.23 -14.75 -0.17
CA MET A 96 -3.97 -14.15 0.28
C MET A 96 -2.76 -14.87 -0.33
N GLU A 97 -1.77 -14.11 -0.82
CA GLU A 97 -0.45 -14.62 -1.18
C GLU A 97 0.64 -13.74 -0.58
N TYR A 98 1.87 -14.26 -0.54
CA TYR A 98 3.03 -13.46 -0.17
C TYR A 98 4.26 -13.86 -0.98
N ARG A 99 5.23 -12.96 -1.07
CA ARG A 99 6.47 -13.19 -1.83
C ARG A 99 7.67 -12.49 -1.22
N GLY A 100 8.84 -12.94 -1.63
CA GLY A 100 10.12 -12.30 -1.34
C GLY A 100 10.91 -12.08 -2.62
N VAL A 101 11.51 -10.90 -2.75
CA VAL A 101 12.33 -10.50 -3.90
C VAL A 101 13.70 -10.02 -3.45
N ASN A 102 14.69 -10.07 -4.34
CA ASN A 102 15.96 -9.39 -4.11
C ASN A 102 15.76 -7.87 -4.16
N THR A 103 16.13 -7.16 -3.09
CA THR A 103 15.90 -5.71 -2.95
C THR A 103 16.58 -4.89 -4.05
N LYS A 104 17.67 -5.39 -4.66
CA LYS A 104 18.47 -4.66 -5.65
C LYS A 104 17.78 -4.59 -7.02
N ASP A 105 17.21 -5.71 -7.47
CA ASP A 105 16.76 -5.89 -8.87
C ASP A 105 15.31 -6.36 -8.98
N GLY A 106 14.65 -6.70 -7.87
CA GLY A 106 13.26 -7.15 -7.85
C GLY A 106 13.07 -8.60 -8.31
N ASN A 107 14.15 -9.36 -8.53
CA ASN A 107 14.05 -10.76 -8.92
C ASN A 107 13.38 -11.59 -7.82
N GLU A 108 12.37 -12.37 -8.19
CA GLU A 108 11.59 -13.18 -7.26
C GLU A 108 12.44 -14.33 -6.69
N ILE A 109 12.45 -14.45 -5.37
CA ILE A 109 13.16 -15.51 -4.63
C ILE A 109 12.17 -16.62 -4.25
N PHE A 110 10.96 -16.24 -3.84
CA PHE A 110 9.86 -17.14 -3.55
C PHE A 110 8.51 -16.44 -3.67
N ARG A 111 7.46 -17.22 -3.95
CA ARG A 111 6.05 -16.83 -3.89
C ARG A 111 5.24 -17.99 -3.34
N ILE A 112 4.35 -17.71 -2.39
CA ILE A 112 3.57 -18.73 -1.70
C ILE A 112 2.10 -18.29 -1.61
N GLY A 113 1.21 -19.25 -1.83
CA GLY A 113 -0.23 -19.05 -1.93
C GLY A 113 -0.74 -19.46 -3.32
N PRO A 114 -1.99 -19.11 -3.68
CA PRO A 114 -2.94 -18.39 -2.83
C PRO A 114 -3.51 -19.25 -1.70
N PHE A 115 -3.71 -18.63 -0.52
CA PHE A 115 -4.42 -19.20 0.61
C PHE A 115 -5.83 -18.62 0.70
N ALA A 116 -6.81 -19.44 1.04
CA ALA A 116 -8.18 -18.99 1.25
C ALA A 116 -8.37 -18.44 2.68
N GLN A 117 -9.22 -17.41 2.81
CA GLN A 117 -9.54 -16.74 4.07
C GLN A 117 -8.33 -16.27 4.90
N GLY A 118 -7.24 -15.87 4.23
CA GLY A 118 -6.11 -15.19 4.84
C GLY A 118 -6.40 -13.72 5.14
N THR A 119 -5.48 -13.05 5.83
CA THR A 119 -5.52 -11.60 6.03
C THR A 119 -4.19 -11.00 5.62
N ASN A 120 -4.16 -9.71 5.29
CA ASN A 120 -2.91 -9.04 4.93
C ASN A 120 -1.84 -9.22 6.00
N ASN A 121 -2.19 -8.97 7.28
CA ASN A 121 -1.25 -9.05 8.40
C ASN A 121 -0.70 -10.47 8.62
N ILE A 122 -1.50 -11.51 8.35
CA ILE A 122 -1.00 -12.90 8.41
C ILE A 122 0.00 -13.12 7.27
N GLY A 123 -0.33 -12.70 6.05
CA GLY A 123 0.58 -12.81 4.90
C GLY A 123 1.92 -12.13 5.14
N GLU A 124 1.91 -10.88 5.62
CA GLU A 124 3.12 -10.12 5.97
C GLU A 124 3.99 -10.86 6.98
N PHE A 125 3.36 -11.43 8.02
CA PHE A 125 4.06 -12.20 9.04
C PHE A 125 4.67 -13.48 8.46
N LEU A 126 3.90 -14.25 7.68
CA LEU A 126 4.39 -15.47 7.04
C LEU A 126 5.54 -15.18 6.07
N ALA A 127 5.48 -14.07 5.33
CA ALA A 127 6.55 -13.67 4.42
C ALA A 127 7.88 -13.44 5.16
N LEU A 128 7.84 -12.75 6.32
CA LEU A 128 9.01 -12.56 7.18
C LEU A 128 9.52 -13.88 7.76
N VAL A 129 8.63 -14.74 8.28
CA VAL A 129 9.01 -16.05 8.82
C VAL A 129 9.67 -16.91 7.74
N HIS A 130 9.10 -16.93 6.54
CA HIS A 130 9.64 -17.67 5.40
C HIS A 130 11.04 -17.16 5.03
N ALA A 131 11.22 -15.86 4.87
CA ALA A 131 12.52 -15.27 4.55
C ALA A 131 13.56 -15.59 5.62
N LEU A 132 13.21 -15.50 6.92
CA LEU A 132 14.10 -15.87 8.02
C LEU A 132 14.48 -17.37 7.97
N ALA A 133 13.53 -18.25 7.71
CA ALA A 133 13.78 -19.69 7.59
C ALA A 133 14.70 -20.00 6.39
N LEU A 134 14.48 -19.33 5.26
CA LEU A 134 15.32 -19.45 4.06
C LEU A 134 16.76 -18.97 4.32
N LEU A 135 16.93 -17.81 4.94
CA LEU A 135 18.26 -17.28 5.29
C LEU A 135 18.99 -18.20 6.27
N LYS A 136 18.28 -18.73 7.28
CA LYS A 136 18.84 -19.72 8.21
C LYS A 136 19.29 -20.98 7.49
N LYS A 137 18.48 -21.52 6.57
CA LYS A 137 18.82 -22.71 5.76
C LYS A 137 20.05 -22.48 4.88
N LYS A 138 20.18 -21.28 4.30
CA LYS A 138 21.31 -20.88 3.45
C LYS A 138 22.52 -20.34 4.24
N GLN A 139 22.42 -20.24 5.57
CA GLN A 139 23.45 -19.66 6.45
C GLN A 139 23.85 -18.23 6.04
N LEU A 140 22.87 -17.43 5.60
CA LEU A 140 23.07 -16.04 5.20
C LEU A 140 22.63 -15.10 6.32
N ASN A 141 23.43 -14.06 6.57
CA ASN A 141 23.11 -13.01 7.53
C ASN A 141 22.94 -11.67 6.81
N ILE A 142 21.82 -11.55 6.09
CA ILE A 142 21.47 -10.35 5.30
C ILE A 142 20.15 -9.76 5.77
N PRO A 143 19.91 -8.44 5.60
CA PRO A 143 18.67 -7.81 6.02
C PRO A 143 17.44 -8.32 5.27
N ILE A 144 16.29 -8.31 5.96
CA ILE A 144 14.96 -8.48 5.37
C ILE A 144 14.19 -7.18 5.58
N TYR A 145 13.62 -6.61 4.52
CA TYR A 145 12.78 -5.42 4.55
C TYR A 145 11.30 -5.81 4.42
N SER A 146 10.45 -5.18 5.23
CA SER A 146 8.99 -5.19 5.15
C SER A 146 8.51 -3.82 5.65
N ASP A 147 7.40 -3.33 5.11
CA ASP A 147 6.75 -2.10 5.58
C ASP A 147 5.72 -2.36 6.70
N SER A 148 5.44 -3.64 6.99
CA SER A 148 4.46 -4.06 7.99
C SER A 148 5.03 -4.04 9.41
N GLN A 149 4.81 -2.92 10.11
CA GLN A 149 5.17 -2.79 11.53
C GLN A 149 4.47 -3.85 12.41
N ILE A 150 3.25 -4.27 12.04
CA ILE A 150 2.51 -5.31 12.75
C ILE A 150 3.26 -6.65 12.67
N ALA A 151 3.66 -7.06 11.47
CA ALA A 151 4.37 -8.31 11.25
C ALA A 151 5.76 -8.29 11.90
N ILE A 152 6.51 -7.19 11.75
CA ILE A 152 7.81 -7.00 12.42
C ILE A 152 7.67 -7.15 13.94
N ASN A 153 6.63 -6.57 14.53
CA ASN A 153 6.38 -6.70 15.95
C ASN A 153 6.05 -8.15 16.35
N TRP A 154 5.26 -8.89 15.56
CA TRP A 154 4.97 -10.30 15.83
C TRP A 154 6.21 -11.18 15.75
N ILE A 155 7.15 -10.89 14.83
CA ILE A 155 8.45 -11.56 14.76
C ILE A 155 9.26 -11.31 16.03
N ARG A 156 9.37 -10.04 16.47
CA ARG A 156 10.10 -9.69 17.71
C ARG A 156 9.51 -10.38 18.94
N LEU A 157 8.19 -10.48 19.01
CA LEU A 157 7.46 -11.17 20.07
C LEU A 157 7.45 -12.69 19.91
N LYS A 158 7.93 -13.22 18.77
CA LYS A 158 7.83 -14.64 18.39
C LYS A 158 6.40 -15.19 18.50
N LYS A 159 5.39 -14.35 18.27
CA LYS A 159 3.97 -14.69 18.46
C LYS A 159 3.11 -13.99 17.43
N CYS A 160 2.42 -14.78 16.60
CA CYS A 160 1.34 -14.31 15.74
C CYS A 160 0.15 -13.89 16.62
N LYS A 161 -0.27 -12.62 16.54
CA LYS A 161 -1.42 -12.09 17.29
C LYS A 161 -2.63 -11.87 16.38
N THR A 162 -2.84 -12.78 15.45
CA THR A 162 -4.02 -12.72 14.57
C THR A 162 -5.30 -12.86 15.38
N LYS A 163 -6.34 -12.13 14.95
CA LYS A 163 -7.72 -12.29 15.43
C LYS A 163 -8.55 -13.18 14.49
N ASN A 164 -7.97 -13.58 13.36
CA ASN A 164 -8.64 -14.47 12.41
C ASN A 164 -8.80 -15.85 13.06
N LYS A 165 -10.05 -16.34 13.13
CA LYS A 165 -10.33 -17.63 13.75
C LYS A 165 -10.01 -18.76 12.76
N PRO A 166 -9.46 -19.89 13.22
CA PRO A 166 -9.31 -21.07 12.39
C PRO A 166 -10.65 -21.55 11.85
N THR A 167 -10.70 -21.91 10.57
CA THR A 167 -11.82 -22.51 9.85
C THR A 167 -11.25 -23.58 8.91
N ALA A 168 -12.08 -24.50 8.42
CA ALA A 168 -11.66 -25.47 7.40
C ALA A 168 -11.11 -24.79 6.13
N ALA A 169 -11.55 -23.56 5.82
CA ALA A 169 -11.09 -22.82 4.66
C ALA A 169 -9.68 -22.22 4.83
N ASN A 170 -9.20 -22.01 6.07
CA ASN A 170 -7.88 -21.44 6.36
C ASN A 170 -6.95 -22.40 7.09
N GLU A 171 -7.22 -23.71 7.06
CA GLU A 171 -6.41 -24.72 7.75
C GLU A 171 -4.94 -24.76 7.25
N ASN A 172 -4.72 -24.39 5.99
CA ASN A 172 -3.39 -24.40 5.37
C ASN A 172 -2.60 -23.08 5.50
N LEU A 173 -3.12 -22.09 6.26
CA LEU A 173 -2.43 -20.82 6.57
C LEU A 173 -1.43 -20.97 7.72
#